data_AF-A0A1Y0VMD6-F1
#
_entry.id   AF-A0A1Y0VMD6-F1
#
_cell.length_a   1.000
_cell.length_b   1.000
_cell.length_c   1.000
_cell.angle_alpha   90.00
_cell.angle_beta   90.00
_cell.angle_gamma   90.00
#
_symmetry.space_group_name_H-M   'P 1'
#
loop_
_entity.id
_entity.type
_entity.pdbx_description
1 polymer ?
#
loop_
_entity_poly.entity_id
_entity_poly.type
_entity_poly.pdbx_seq_one_letter_code
_entity_poly.pdbx_strand_id
1 'polypeptide(L)'
;MNKLLMRDIRGSLGRFTAIVLIIMLGVLLFVGVKATGPALNHSMQSEVVKHHLSDVQVFSDKGFTRKDIKAVERVQGAKAESIKFKYVIGGKTRDAIALYGLKDPARQNQVILKSGRLPQKNNEILLDKQAQIKDGY
;
A
#
# COMPACT_ATOMS: atom_id res chain seq x y z
N MET A 1 12.19 -48.14 26.99
CA MET A 1 12.24 -46.74 27.45
C MET A 1 11.01 -45.92 27.03
N ASN A 2 10.60 -45.89 25.75
CA ASN A 2 9.47 -45.06 25.28
C ASN A 2 8.08 -45.39 25.87
N LYS A 3 7.80 -46.65 26.22
CA LYS A 3 6.50 -47.05 26.81
C LYS A 3 6.25 -46.45 28.21
N LEU A 4 7.31 -46.24 29.00
CA LEU A 4 7.20 -45.63 30.33
C LEU A 4 6.90 -44.12 30.21
N LEU A 5 7.60 -43.42 29.32
CA LEU A 5 7.36 -42.01 29.03
C LEU A 5 5.92 -41.72 28.57
N MET A 6 5.36 -42.53 27.66
CA MET A 6 3.95 -42.35 27.25
C MET A 6 2.95 -42.64 28.36
N ARG A 7 3.29 -43.55 29.30
CA ARG A 7 2.43 -43.87 30.45
C ARG A 7 2.44 -42.74 31.47
N ASP A 8 3.60 -42.11 31.69
CA ASP A 8 3.75 -40.96 32.60
C ASP A 8 3.07 -39.69 32.05
N ILE A 9 3.12 -39.48 30.72
CA ILE A 9 2.36 -38.42 30.04
C ILE A 9 0.85 -38.65 30.21
N ARG A 10 0.37 -39.90 30.06
CA ARG A 10 -1.03 -40.26 30.29
C ARG A 10 -1.47 -40.11 31.75
N GLY A 11 -0.57 -40.34 32.72
CA GLY A 11 -0.84 -40.13 34.14
C GLY A 11 -0.92 -38.66 34.55
N SER A 12 -0.39 -37.73 33.75
CA SER A 12 -0.30 -36.30 34.06
C SER A 12 -0.74 -35.38 32.91
N LEU A 13 -1.76 -35.80 32.14
CA LEU A 13 -2.23 -35.15 30.91
C LEU A 13 -2.47 -33.64 31.04
N GLY A 14 -3.03 -33.17 32.16
CA GLY A 14 -3.29 -31.74 32.37
C GLY A 14 -2.01 -30.89 32.40
N ARG A 15 -0.95 -31.36 33.09
CA ARG A 15 0.34 -30.65 33.15
C ARG A 15 1.07 -30.70 31.82
N PHE A 16 1.03 -31.85 31.14
CA PHE A 16 1.65 -32.00 29.83
C PHE A 16 1.01 -31.05 28.81
N THR A 17 -0.32 -31.02 28.72
CA THR A 17 -1.04 -30.12 27.80
C THR A 17 -0.78 -28.65 28.13
N ALA A 18 -0.72 -28.27 29.41
CA ALA A 18 -0.40 -26.89 29.80
C ALA A 18 1.00 -26.46 29.32
N ILE A 19 2.02 -27.30 29.48
CA ILE A 19 3.38 -27.02 29.02
C ILE A 19 3.42 -26.90 27.49
N VAL A 20 2.76 -27.82 26.78
CA VAL A 20 2.67 -27.79 25.31
C VAL A 20 2.01 -26.49 24.84
N LEU A 21 0.91 -26.07 25.46
CA LEU A 21 0.21 -24.84 25.10
C LEU A 21 1.07 -23.58 25.36
N ILE A 22 1.80 -23.52 26.47
CA ILE A 22 2.69 -22.40 26.78
C ILE A 22 3.82 -22.31 25.75
N ILE A 23 4.45 -23.44 25.41
CA ILE A 23 5.51 -23.49 24.40
C ILE A 23 4.94 -23.12 23.02
N MET A 24 3.78 -23.67 22.65
CA MET A 24 3.10 -23.40 21.38
C MET A 24 2.77 -21.90 21.24
N LEU A 25 2.27 -21.27 22.30
CA LEU A 25 1.99 -19.84 22.33
C LEU A 25 3.27 -19.01 22.09
N GLY A 26 4.36 -19.37 22.79
CA GLY A 26 5.65 -18.70 22.64
C GLY A 26 6.22 -18.82 21.22
N VAL A 27 6.16 -20.02 20.63
CA VAL A 27 6.65 -20.26 19.26
C VAL A 27 5.77 -19.55 18.22
N LEU A 28 4.44 -19.58 18.37
CA LEU A 28 3.53 -18.87 17.47
C LEU A 28 3.78 -17.36 17.46
N LEU A 29 3.95 -16.76 18.64
CA LEU A 29 4.29 -15.33 18.74
C LEU A 29 5.64 -15.02 18.07
N PHE A 30 6.67 -15.81 18.38
CA PHE A 30 8.00 -15.61 17.81
C PHE A 30 8.02 -15.72 16.28
N VAL A 31 7.43 -16.80 15.75
CA VAL A 31 7.36 -17.03 14.30
C VAL A 31 6.45 -15.99 13.63
N GLY A 32 5.32 -15.65 14.24
CA GLY A 32 4.39 -14.65 13.73
C GLY A 32 5.07 -13.30 13.51
N VAL A 33 5.70 -12.75 14.56
CA VAL A 33 6.40 -11.46 14.48
C VAL A 33 7.54 -11.52 13.46
N LYS A 34 8.32 -12.61 13.44
CA LYS A 34 9.44 -12.77 12.51
C LYS A 34 8.98 -12.88 11.05
N ALA A 35 7.84 -13.51 10.78
CA ALA A 35 7.29 -13.67 9.44
C ALA A 35 6.62 -12.38 8.92
N THR A 36 6.05 -11.56 9.80
CA THR A 36 5.37 -10.32 9.42
C THR A 36 6.31 -9.34 8.69
N GLY A 37 7.55 -9.18 9.15
CA GLY A 37 8.51 -8.26 8.52
C GLY A 37 8.78 -8.57 7.05
N PRO A 38 9.30 -9.78 6.71
CA PRO A 38 9.51 -10.20 5.33
C PRO A 38 8.23 -10.19 4.48
N ALA A 39 7.09 -10.60 5.05
CA ALA A 39 5.82 -10.61 4.34
C ALA A 39 5.39 -9.18 3.94
N LEU A 40 5.46 -8.22 4.85
CA LEU A 40 5.16 -6.82 4.57
C LEU A 40 6.11 -6.23 3.54
N ASN A 41 7.41 -6.49 3.65
CA ASN A 41 8.40 -6.03 2.68
C ASN A 41 8.14 -6.59 1.28
N HIS A 42 7.79 -7.88 1.20
CA HIS A 42 7.45 -8.52 -0.07
C HIS A 42 6.19 -7.91 -0.68
N SER A 43 5.13 -7.74 0.11
CA SER A 43 3.90 -7.09 -0.32
C SER A 43 4.12 -5.64 -0.77
N MET A 44 4.92 -4.86 -0.03
CA MET A 44 5.27 -3.49 -0.42
C MET A 44 6.03 -3.48 -1.74
N GLN A 45 7.07 -4.30 -1.88
CA GLN A 45 7.86 -4.35 -3.11
C GLN A 45 7.01 -4.79 -4.31
N SER A 46 6.14 -5.79 -4.13
CA SER A 46 5.28 -6.27 -5.21
C SER A 46 4.31 -5.18 -5.68
N GLU A 47 3.72 -4.43 -4.75
CA GLU A 47 2.78 -3.35 -5.10
C GLU A 47 3.50 -2.16 -5.76
N VAL A 48 4.68 -1.77 -5.27
CA VAL A 48 5.51 -0.70 -5.86
C VAL A 48 5.87 -1.03 -7.31
N VAL A 49 6.38 -2.25 -7.55
CA VAL A 49 6.80 -2.69 -8.89
C VAL A 49 5.59 -2.83 -9.82
N LYS A 50 4.50 -3.45 -9.35
CA LYS A 50 3.31 -3.67 -10.15
C LYS A 50 2.67 -2.38 -10.62
N HIS A 51 2.67 -1.34 -9.78
CA HIS A 51 2.02 -0.06 -10.06
C HIS A 51 2.97 1.00 -10.60
N HIS A 52 4.23 0.65 -10.87
CA HIS A 52 5.27 1.57 -11.35
C HIS A 52 5.29 2.86 -10.53
N LEU A 53 5.26 2.72 -9.20
CA LEU A 53 5.25 3.87 -8.30
C LEU A 53 6.58 4.63 -8.41
N SER A 54 6.53 5.95 -8.27
CA SER A 54 7.75 6.77 -8.30
C SER A 54 8.58 6.55 -7.05
N ASP A 55 9.89 6.27 -7.23
CA ASP A 55 10.84 6.14 -6.11
C ASP A 55 11.09 7.47 -5.40
N VAL A 56 11.05 8.58 -6.15
CA VAL A 56 11.31 9.94 -5.66
C VAL A 56 10.20 10.87 -6.09
N GLN A 57 9.69 11.66 -5.14
CA GLN A 57 8.67 12.70 -5.38
C GLN A 57 9.23 14.06 -4.97
N VAL A 58 9.06 15.06 -5.84
CA VAL A 58 9.50 16.44 -5.60
C VAL A 58 8.30 17.36 -5.69
N PHE A 59 8.14 18.22 -4.69
CA PHE A 59 7.03 19.17 -4.61
C PHE A 59 7.55 20.60 -4.82
N SER A 60 6.79 21.40 -5.54
CA SER A 60 7.09 22.82 -5.81
C SER A 60 5.80 23.62 -5.73
N ASP A 61 5.82 24.72 -4.97
CA ASP A 61 4.74 25.69 -4.84
C ASP A 61 4.51 26.47 -6.14
N LYS A 62 5.60 26.77 -6.87
CA LYS A 62 5.60 27.50 -8.15
C LYS A 62 5.43 26.57 -9.36
N GLY A 63 5.39 25.26 -9.14
CA GLY A 63 5.32 24.23 -10.17
C GLY A 63 6.66 23.98 -10.86
N PHE A 64 6.67 23.01 -11.77
CA PHE A 64 7.83 22.64 -12.57
C PHE A 64 7.67 23.09 -14.01
N THR A 65 8.75 23.59 -14.61
CA THR A 65 8.80 23.93 -16.02
C THR A 65 9.22 22.72 -16.86
N ARG A 66 8.99 22.79 -18.18
CA ARG A 66 9.48 21.78 -19.11
C ARG A 66 11.02 21.68 -19.12
N LYS A 67 11.74 22.73 -18.72
CA LYS A 67 13.21 22.71 -18.62
C LYS A 67 13.65 21.84 -17.44
N ASP A 68 12.93 21.90 -16.33
CA ASP A 68 13.22 21.13 -15.12
C ASP A 68 13.00 19.63 -15.36
N ILE A 69 11.90 19.28 -16.01
CA ILE A 69 11.59 17.89 -16.40
C ILE A 69 12.72 17.33 -17.30
N LYS A 70 13.14 18.10 -18.32
CA LYS A 70 14.25 17.71 -19.20
C LYS A 70 15.59 17.63 -18.47
N ALA A 71 15.81 18.42 -17.43
CA ALA A 71 17.04 18.34 -16.64
C ALA A 71 17.10 17.03 -15.86
N VAL A 72 15.97 16.61 -15.27
CA VAL A 72 15.86 15.33 -14.57
C VAL A 72 16.00 14.15 -15.53
N GLU A 73 15.37 14.20 -16.71
CA GLU A 73 15.48 13.13 -17.72
C GLU A 73 16.90 12.94 -18.30
N ARG A 74 17.80 13.91 -18.13
CA ARG A 74 19.21 13.77 -18.52
C ARG A 74 20.02 12.92 -17.55
N VAL A 75 19.53 12.71 -16.33
CA VAL A 75 20.18 11.82 -15.37
C VAL A 75 19.99 10.38 -15.85
N GLN A 76 21.08 9.64 -15.95
CA GLN A 76 21.06 8.27 -16.47
C GLN A 76 20.10 7.39 -15.65
N GLY A 77 19.12 6.78 -16.32
CA GLY A 77 18.11 5.92 -15.68
C GLY A 77 16.90 6.65 -15.07
N ALA A 78 16.91 7.99 -15.02
CA ALA A 78 15.80 8.74 -14.47
C ALA A 78 14.63 8.87 -15.47
N LYS A 79 13.42 8.62 -14.98
CA LYS A 79 12.16 8.91 -15.67
C LYS A 79 11.40 9.93 -14.86
N ALA A 80 11.05 11.06 -15.46
CA ALA A 80 10.34 12.14 -14.79
C ALA A 80 8.89 12.23 -15.27
N GLU A 81 7.96 12.30 -14.33
CA GLU A 81 6.57 12.60 -14.61
C GLU A 81 6.09 13.74 -13.70
N SER A 82 5.46 14.76 -14.31
CA SER A 82 4.94 15.90 -13.58
C SER A 82 3.42 15.82 -13.49
N ILE A 83 2.91 15.79 -12.26
CA ILE A 83 1.48 15.96 -11.97
C ILE A 83 1.27 17.29 -11.25
N LYS A 84 0.09 17.87 -11.43
CA LYS A 84 -0.34 19.04 -10.66
C LYS A 84 -1.43 18.58 -9.70
N PHE A 85 -1.43 19.12 -8.50
CA PHE A 85 -2.51 18.92 -7.56
C PHE A 85 -2.93 20.25 -6.95
N LYS A 86 -4.17 20.30 -6.47
CA LYS A 86 -4.71 21.48 -5.80
C LYS A 86 -5.72 21.05 -4.75
N TYR A 87 -5.64 21.65 -3.57
CA TYR A 87 -6.71 21.53 -2.57
C TYR A 87 -7.86 22.47 -2.94
N VAL A 88 -9.07 21.93 -2.95
CA VAL A 88 -10.31 22.67 -3.17
C VAL A 88 -11.30 22.33 -2.07
N ILE A 89 -12.22 23.25 -1.81
CA ILE A 89 -13.38 22.96 -0.97
C ILE A 89 -14.49 22.54 -1.93
N GLY A 90 -15.01 21.33 -1.77
CA GLY A 90 -16.00 20.77 -2.69
C GLY A 90 -16.82 19.66 -2.07
N GLY A 91 -17.85 19.21 -2.79
CA GLY A 91 -18.71 18.15 -2.33
C GLY A 91 -19.93 18.61 -1.52
N LYS A 92 -20.82 17.66 -1.19
CA LYS A 92 -22.08 17.90 -0.44
C LYS A 92 -21.82 18.49 0.95
N THR A 93 -20.71 18.12 1.57
CA THR A 93 -20.31 18.45 2.94
C THR A 93 -19.33 19.63 3.03
N ARG A 94 -18.92 20.23 1.90
CA ARG A 94 -17.90 21.29 1.82
C ARG A 94 -16.56 20.87 2.45
N ASP A 95 -16.13 19.64 2.16
CA ASP A 95 -14.87 19.11 2.65
C ASP A 95 -13.68 19.59 1.81
N ALA A 96 -12.49 19.56 2.42
CA ALA A 96 -11.24 19.80 1.73
C ALA A 96 -10.86 18.57 0.88
N ILE A 97 -10.90 18.72 -0.43
CA ILE A 97 -10.61 17.67 -1.42
C ILE A 97 -9.29 17.99 -2.12
N ALA A 98 -8.40 17.01 -2.20
CA ALA A 98 -7.21 17.08 -3.03
C ALA A 98 -7.55 16.65 -4.46
N LEU A 99 -7.58 17.60 -5.40
CA LEU A 99 -7.71 17.33 -6.83
C LEU A 99 -6.34 17.04 -7.43
N TYR A 100 -6.19 15.88 -8.04
CA TYR A 100 -5.00 15.48 -8.78
C TYR A 100 -5.27 15.54 -10.28
N GLY A 101 -4.34 16.13 -11.03
CA GLY A 101 -4.36 16.06 -12.49
C GLY A 101 -3.94 14.66 -12.94
N LEU A 102 -4.81 14.01 -13.70
CA LEU A 102 -4.50 12.74 -14.35
C LEU A 102 -3.83 13.02 -15.70
N LYS A 103 -2.69 12.36 -15.95
CA LYS A 103 -2.00 12.41 -17.24
C LYS A 103 -2.27 11.10 -17.98
N ASP A 104 -2.71 11.18 -19.23
CA ASP A 104 -2.92 10.01 -20.08
C ASP A 104 -1.98 10.09 -21.31
N PRO A 105 -1.09 9.09 -21.54
CA PRO A 105 -0.82 7.92 -20.70
C PRO A 105 0.12 8.24 -19.52
N ALA A 106 -0.27 7.83 -18.32
CA ALA A 106 0.60 7.87 -17.12
C ALA A 106 1.64 6.75 -17.22
N ARG A 107 2.92 7.09 -17.13
CA ARG A 107 4.01 6.10 -17.16
C ARG A 107 4.39 5.63 -15.76
N GLN A 108 4.15 6.47 -14.76
CA GLN A 108 4.35 6.22 -13.34
C GLN A 108 3.06 6.48 -12.55
N ASN A 109 2.95 5.89 -11.37
CA ASN A 109 1.80 6.07 -10.46
C ASN A 109 0.47 5.75 -11.12
N GLN A 110 0.38 4.57 -11.74
CA GLN A 110 -0.83 4.17 -12.48
C GLN A 110 -2.00 3.97 -11.54
N VAL A 111 -3.14 4.59 -11.88
CA VAL A 111 -4.38 4.46 -11.10
C VAL A 111 -5.02 3.08 -11.30
N ILE A 112 -5.50 2.49 -10.22
CA ILE A 112 -6.18 1.18 -10.26
C ILE A 112 -7.69 1.42 -10.33
N LEU A 113 -8.27 1.14 -11.49
CA LEU A 113 -9.71 1.21 -11.67
C LEU A 113 -10.38 0.05 -10.92
N LYS A 114 -11.24 0.37 -9.94
CA LYS A 114 -12.04 -0.63 -9.22
C LYS A 114 -13.39 -0.89 -9.87
N SER A 115 -13.97 0.14 -10.49
CA SER A 115 -15.27 0.09 -11.15
C SER A 115 -15.36 1.18 -12.21
N GLY A 116 -16.18 0.96 -13.24
CA GLY A 116 -16.45 1.96 -14.29
C GLY A 116 -15.37 2.04 -15.36
N ARG A 117 -14.99 3.27 -15.73
CA ARG A 117 -14.01 3.58 -16.78
C ARG A 117 -13.13 4.76 -16.38
N LEU A 118 -11.95 4.87 -16.99
CA LEU A 118 -11.13 6.07 -16.86
C LEU A 118 -11.80 7.29 -17.52
N PRO A 119 -11.54 8.51 -17.02
CA PRO A 119 -12.02 9.74 -17.64
C PRO A 119 -11.50 9.86 -19.09
N GLN A 120 -12.41 10.00 -20.06
CA GLN A 120 -12.08 10.22 -21.47
C GLN A 120 -12.30 11.68 -21.90
N LYS A 121 -13.18 12.40 -21.19
CA LYS A 121 -13.47 13.81 -21.45
C LYS A 121 -12.93 14.68 -20.32
N ASN A 122 -12.60 15.94 -20.64
CA ASN A 122 -12.06 16.91 -19.68
C ASN A 122 -12.99 17.22 -18.49
N ASN A 123 -14.28 16.88 -18.57
CA ASN A 123 -15.28 17.13 -17.54
C ASN A 123 -15.61 15.87 -16.72
N GLU A 124 -14.88 14.77 -16.93
CA GLU A 124 -15.02 13.55 -16.16
C GLU A 124 -13.95 13.51 -15.06
N ILE A 125 -14.30 12.99 -13.90
CA ILE A 125 -13.39 12.85 -12.76
C ILE A 125 -13.27 11.37 -12.38
N LEU A 126 -12.09 10.98 -11.94
CA LEU A 126 -11.89 9.71 -11.26
C LEU A 126 -12.11 9.95 -9.77
N LEU A 127 -13.08 9.25 -9.18
CA LEU A 127 -13.39 9.34 -7.77
C LEU A 127 -12.57 8.31 -6.98
N ASP A 128 -11.99 8.74 -5.86
CA ASP A 128 -11.35 7.82 -4.93
C ASP A 128 -12.40 7.00 -4.16
N LYS A 129 -12.11 5.72 -3.92
CA LYS A 129 -13.01 4.78 -3.24
C LYS A 129 -13.37 5.28 -1.83
N GLN A 130 -12.43 5.92 -1.14
CA GLN A 130 -12.69 6.46 0.20
C GLN A 130 -13.69 7.61 0.16
N ALA A 131 -13.59 8.50 -0.83
CA ALA A 131 -14.58 9.57 -1.03
C ALA A 131 -15.96 9.00 -1.37
N GLN A 132 -16.02 7.91 -2.15
CA GLN A 132 -17.27 7.21 -2.44
C GLN A 132 -17.94 6.66 -1.17
N ILE A 133 -17.18 5.97 -0.32
CA ILE A 133 -17.70 5.31 0.88
C ILE A 133 -18.11 6.33 1.95
N LYS A 134 -17.30 7.37 2.16
CA LYS A 134 -17.48 8.34 3.24
C LYS A 134 -18.64 9.31 2.95
N ASP A 135 -18.75 9.78 1.71
CA ASP A 135 -19.63 10.90 1.38
C ASP A 135 -20.79 10.49 0.43
N GLY A 136 -20.84 9.22 0.01
CA GLY A 136 -21.94 8.65 -0.77
C GLY A 136 -22.10 9.27 -2.15
N TYR A 137 -20.98 9.51 -2.84
CA TYR A 137 -20.95 9.94 -4.25
C TYR A 137 -21.18 8.76 -5.21
#